data_AF-A0A7Y5NI99-F1
#
_entry.id   AF-A0A7Y5NI99-F1
#
_cell.length_a   1.000
_cell.length_b   1.000
_cell.length_c   1.000
_cell.angle_alpha   90.00
_cell.angle_beta   90.00
_cell.angle_gamma   90.00
#
_symmetry.space_group_name_H-M   'P 1'
#
loop_
_entity.id
_entity.type
_entity.pdbx_description
1 polymer ?
#
loop_
_entity_poly.entity_id
_entity_poly.type
_entity_poly.pdbx_seq_one_letter_code
_entity_poly.pdbx_strand_id
1 'polypeptide(L)'
;MASVIPAAGTLPWRRRGGQLEVALVHRPKYDDWSWAKGKLDPGEHPNVAAARETLEETGLVVRLGVPLPSAEYPVLDSTGGPATKQVHYWAARVTGGTGVLENEIDEVAWVDVRSANDRLDYARDREQLLALVRADRAGELRTWPLALVRHAKAVPRGKWERDDRIRPLDAVGRAQAGSVAAVLGAYGVTRVVSSSSTRCVSTVEPYAVARGLRLRTRDCLSEEGFAESHDGALGQLEHLLRKGDPAALCSHGPVLPTLIELLGSRVSHSPDRGDVAGHLRQAAAESMRKGEVLVCHLVGKGDAARLVDVERIDT
;
A
#
# COMPACT_ATOMS: atom_id res chain seq x y z
N MET A 1 -3.83 30.00 8.56
CA MET A 1 -3.05 29.00 7.82
C MET A 1 -3.82 28.66 6.56
N ALA A 2 -3.17 28.59 5.39
CA ALA A 2 -3.84 28.16 4.16
C ALA A 2 -4.40 26.75 4.34
N SER A 3 -5.60 26.48 3.84
CA SER A 3 -6.21 25.15 3.91
C SER A 3 -5.39 24.15 3.08
N VAL A 4 -5.29 22.90 3.53
CA VAL A 4 -4.62 21.83 2.79
C VAL A 4 -5.67 21.03 2.03
N ILE A 5 -5.43 20.80 0.74
CA ILE A 5 -6.26 19.94 -0.11
C ILE A 5 -5.46 18.65 -0.36
N PRO A 6 -5.76 17.56 0.37
CA PRO A 6 -5.06 16.30 0.19
C PRO A 6 -5.50 15.63 -1.11
N ALA A 7 -4.52 15.07 -1.80
CA ALA A 7 -4.68 14.38 -3.06
C ALA A 7 -3.71 13.21 -3.16
N ALA A 8 -3.99 12.29 -4.07
CA ALA A 8 -3.14 11.15 -4.31
C ALA A 8 -3.20 10.71 -5.77
N GLY A 9 -2.13 10.08 -6.23
CA GLY A 9 -2.02 9.63 -7.61
C GLY A 9 -0.99 8.54 -7.81
N THR A 10 -0.83 8.14 -9.06
CA THR A 10 0.15 7.13 -9.41
C THR A 10 0.95 7.50 -10.66
N LEU A 11 2.10 6.85 -10.79
CA LEU A 11 2.80 6.69 -12.06
C LEU A 11 2.55 5.25 -12.53
N PRO A 12 1.51 5.00 -13.35
CA PRO A 12 1.31 3.68 -13.93
C PRO A 12 2.48 3.36 -14.84
N TRP A 13 3.11 2.21 -14.64
CA TRP A 13 4.26 1.78 -15.43
C TRP A 13 4.10 0.35 -15.92
N ARG A 14 4.78 0.06 -17.03
CA ARG A 14 4.97 -1.29 -17.57
C ARG A 14 6.34 -1.42 -18.22
N ARG A 15 6.76 -2.66 -18.45
CA ARG A 15 7.92 -2.95 -19.30
C ARG A 15 7.45 -3.63 -20.59
N ARG A 16 7.81 -3.04 -21.73
CA ARG A 16 7.51 -3.56 -23.07
C ARG A 16 8.79 -3.61 -23.87
N GLY A 17 9.15 -4.78 -24.41
CA GLY A 17 10.40 -4.95 -25.16
C GLY A 17 11.67 -4.60 -24.36
N GLY A 18 11.64 -4.73 -23.03
CA GLY A 18 12.75 -4.32 -22.15
C GLY A 18 12.77 -2.84 -21.77
N GLN A 19 11.97 -2.00 -22.44
CA GLN A 19 11.87 -0.56 -22.17
C GLN A 19 10.82 -0.26 -21.08
N LEU A 20 11.13 0.69 -20.22
CA LEU A 20 10.20 1.24 -19.24
C LEU A 20 9.28 2.26 -19.92
N GLU A 21 7.98 2.00 -19.86
CA GLU A 21 6.94 2.92 -20.32
C GLU A 21 6.10 3.35 -19.11
N VAL A 22 5.64 4.60 -19.13
CA VAL A 22 4.73 5.18 -18.15
C VAL A 22 3.47 5.70 -18.83
N ALA A 23 2.37 5.76 -18.11
CA ALA A 23 1.12 6.34 -18.59
C ALA A 23 0.97 7.79 -18.10
N LEU A 24 0.76 8.71 -19.03
CA LEU A 24 0.35 10.09 -18.76
C LEU A 24 -1.12 10.29 -19.12
N VAL A 25 -1.77 11.23 -18.45
CA VAL A 25 -3.13 11.69 -18.77
C VAL A 25 -3.08 13.09 -19.36
N HIS A 26 -3.89 13.33 -20.38
CA HIS A 26 -4.15 14.66 -20.91
C HIS A 26 -5.48 15.20 -20.36
N ARG A 27 -5.49 16.48 -19.96
CA ARG A 27 -6.68 17.14 -19.40
C ARG A 27 -7.13 18.29 -20.28
N PRO A 28 -8.22 18.15 -21.07
CA PRO A 28 -8.72 19.18 -21.98
C PRO A 28 -8.96 20.54 -21.33
N LYS A 29 -9.39 20.53 -20.05
CA LYS A 29 -9.70 21.74 -19.30
C LYS A 29 -8.49 22.66 -19.11
N TYR A 30 -7.30 22.07 -19.03
CA TYR A 30 -6.05 22.78 -18.77
C TYR A 30 -5.09 22.72 -19.96
N ASP A 31 -5.39 21.87 -20.95
CA ASP A 31 -4.50 21.54 -22.08
C ASP A 31 -3.11 21.11 -21.57
N ASP A 32 -3.10 20.19 -20.59
CA ASP A 32 -1.88 19.73 -19.92
C ASP A 32 -1.77 18.21 -19.80
N TRP A 33 -0.52 17.76 -19.74
CA TRP A 33 -0.09 16.41 -19.48
C TRP A 33 0.43 16.27 -18.06
N SER A 34 -0.16 15.34 -17.31
CA SER A 34 0.26 15.08 -15.94
C SER A 34 0.10 13.61 -15.55
N TRP A 35 0.43 13.29 -14.30
CA TRP A 35 0.10 12.00 -13.70
C TRP A 35 -1.37 11.91 -13.33
N ALA A 36 -1.89 10.69 -13.32
CA ALA A 36 -3.24 10.43 -12.84
C ALA A 36 -3.31 10.70 -11.33
N LYS A 37 -4.22 11.57 -10.88
CA LYS A 37 -4.35 12.03 -9.48
C LYS A 37 -5.61 12.88 -9.26
N GLY A 38 -6.28 12.61 -8.13
CA GLY A 38 -7.38 13.44 -7.64
C GLY A 38 -7.40 13.58 -6.13
N LYS A 39 -8.51 14.13 -5.62
CA LYS A 39 -8.65 14.50 -4.21
C LYS A 39 -9.05 13.27 -3.39
N LEU A 40 -8.67 13.26 -2.12
CA LEU A 40 -9.17 12.24 -1.20
C LEU A 40 -10.66 12.49 -0.88
N ASP A 41 -11.42 11.42 -0.83
CA ASP A 41 -12.76 11.44 -0.24
C ASP A 41 -12.70 11.52 1.30
N PRO A 42 -13.78 11.96 1.97
CA PRO A 42 -13.83 12.02 3.43
C PRO A 42 -13.52 10.67 4.08
N GLY A 43 -12.43 10.62 4.85
CA GLY A 43 -11.97 9.40 5.55
C GLY A 43 -11.21 8.40 4.67
N GLU A 44 -10.97 8.72 3.41
CA GLU A 44 -10.20 7.87 2.49
C GLU A 44 -8.68 7.97 2.77
N HIS A 45 -7.98 6.86 2.62
CA HIS A 45 -6.52 6.85 2.71
C HIS A 45 -5.88 7.26 1.37
N PRO A 46 -4.75 8.01 1.39
CA PRO A 46 -4.07 8.42 0.16
C PRO A 46 -3.76 7.29 -0.83
N ASN A 47 -3.35 6.12 -0.34
CA ASN A 47 -3.07 4.95 -1.17
C ASN A 47 -4.34 4.33 -1.78
N VAL A 48 -5.48 4.38 -1.09
CA VAL A 48 -6.78 3.98 -1.65
C VAL A 48 -7.20 4.96 -2.75
N ALA A 49 -7.12 6.27 -2.46
CA ALA A 49 -7.42 7.33 -3.41
C ALA A 49 -6.53 7.23 -4.67
N ALA A 50 -5.22 7.00 -4.52
CA ALA A 50 -4.31 6.84 -5.66
C ALA A 50 -4.75 5.74 -6.62
N ALA A 51 -5.16 4.58 -6.09
CA ALA A 51 -5.64 3.46 -6.90
C ALA A 51 -7.00 3.74 -7.56
N ARG A 52 -7.93 4.38 -6.81
CA ARG A 52 -9.25 4.78 -7.31
C ARG A 52 -9.12 5.81 -8.45
N GLU A 53 -8.41 6.91 -8.21
CA GLU A 53 -8.18 7.99 -9.17
C GLU A 53 -7.50 7.49 -10.44
N THR A 54 -6.54 6.56 -10.30
CA THR A 54 -5.94 5.93 -11.48
C THR A 54 -6.97 5.17 -12.31
N LEU A 55 -7.86 4.41 -11.67
CA LEU A 55 -8.91 3.68 -12.38
C LEU A 55 -9.90 4.65 -13.06
N GLU A 56 -10.33 5.70 -12.35
CA GLU A 56 -11.28 6.70 -12.85
C GLU A 56 -10.73 7.50 -14.04
N GLU A 57 -9.49 8.00 -13.93
CA GLU A 57 -8.90 8.86 -14.97
C GLU A 57 -8.35 8.06 -16.17
N THR A 58 -7.98 6.79 -15.99
CA THR A 58 -7.28 6.03 -17.04
C THR A 58 -7.95 4.73 -17.47
N GLY A 59 -8.95 4.25 -16.72
CA GLY A 59 -9.51 2.92 -16.90
C GLY A 59 -8.53 1.78 -16.57
N LEU A 60 -7.36 2.08 -16.00
CA LEU A 60 -6.33 1.09 -15.65
C LEU A 60 -6.51 0.59 -14.22
N VAL A 61 -6.52 -0.73 -14.05
CA VAL A 61 -6.43 -1.34 -12.72
C VAL A 61 -4.97 -1.50 -12.38
N VAL A 62 -4.57 -0.95 -11.23
CA VAL A 62 -3.19 -0.97 -10.78
C VAL A 62 -3.00 -1.68 -9.44
N ARG A 63 -1.77 -2.10 -9.22
CA ARG A 63 -1.25 -2.52 -7.92
C ARG A 63 -0.17 -1.54 -7.50
N LEU A 64 -0.37 -0.87 -6.36
CA LEU A 64 0.63 0.05 -5.82
C LEU A 64 1.93 -0.69 -5.47
N GLY A 65 3.04 -0.04 -5.79
CA GLY A 65 4.40 -0.40 -5.39
C GLY A 65 4.98 0.68 -4.50
N VAL A 66 6.28 0.94 -4.63
CA VAL A 66 7.00 1.89 -3.78
C VAL A 66 6.40 3.31 -3.84
N PRO A 67 6.33 4.03 -2.72
CA PRO A 67 6.01 5.45 -2.72
C PRO A 67 7.05 6.25 -3.51
N LEU A 68 6.60 7.37 -4.06
CA LEU A 68 7.39 8.33 -4.83
C LEU A 68 7.30 9.72 -4.14
N PRO A 69 8.20 10.66 -4.47
CA PRO A 69 8.16 12.00 -3.89
C PRO A 69 6.79 12.65 -4.01
N SER A 70 6.30 13.24 -2.92
CA SER A 70 5.07 14.06 -2.94
C SER A 70 5.29 15.36 -3.69
N ALA A 71 4.19 16.00 -4.12
CA ALA A 71 4.20 17.35 -4.68
C ALA A 71 3.32 18.29 -3.85
N GLU A 72 3.80 19.51 -3.60
CA GLU A 72 3.05 20.56 -2.91
C GLU A 72 3.04 21.84 -3.73
N TYR A 73 1.87 22.43 -3.95
CA TYR A 73 1.75 23.67 -4.72
C TYR A 73 0.50 24.47 -4.35
N PRO A 74 0.55 25.81 -4.47
CA PRO A 74 -0.59 26.67 -4.16
C PRO A 74 -1.71 26.47 -5.18
N VAL A 75 -2.95 26.49 -4.69
CA VAL A 75 -4.18 26.43 -5.50
C VAL A 75 -5.24 27.33 -4.85
N LEU A 76 -6.36 27.52 -5.55
CA LEU A 76 -7.56 28.09 -4.95
C LEU A 76 -8.48 26.96 -4.48
N ASP A 77 -9.04 27.10 -3.28
CA ASP A 77 -10.10 26.21 -2.81
C ASP A 77 -11.45 26.53 -3.48
N SER A 78 -12.50 25.79 -3.11
CA SER A 78 -13.84 25.98 -3.65
C SER A 78 -14.47 27.33 -3.31
N THR A 79 -13.91 28.08 -2.36
CA THR A 79 -14.35 29.44 -1.98
C THR A 79 -13.53 30.53 -2.66
N GLY A 80 -12.54 30.17 -3.48
CA GLY A 80 -11.59 31.11 -4.08
C GLY A 80 -10.50 31.57 -3.13
N GLY A 81 -10.38 30.96 -1.95
CA GLY A 81 -9.34 31.24 -0.96
C GLY A 81 -8.02 30.52 -1.28
N PRO A 82 -6.88 31.03 -0.81
CA PRO A 82 -5.59 30.39 -0.99
C PRO A 82 -5.52 29.07 -0.20
N ALA A 83 -5.14 28.00 -0.90
CA ALA A 83 -4.95 26.66 -0.35
C ALA A 83 -3.64 26.06 -0.86
N THR A 84 -3.15 25.03 -0.19
CA THR A 84 -2.01 24.22 -0.65
C THR A 84 -2.53 22.84 -1.04
N LYS A 85 -2.32 22.44 -2.29
CA LYS A 85 -2.59 21.08 -2.72
C LYS A 85 -1.38 20.21 -2.42
N GLN A 86 -1.59 19.12 -1.69
CA GLN A 86 -0.57 18.15 -1.32
C GLN A 86 -0.91 16.81 -1.98
N VAL A 87 -0.04 16.32 -2.85
CA VAL A 87 -0.26 15.09 -3.63
C VAL A 87 0.75 14.04 -3.25
N HIS A 88 0.29 12.87 -2.81
CA HIS A 88 1.13 11.69 -2.60
C HIS A 88 1.12 10.81 -3.86
N TYR A 89 2.28 10.27 -4.24
CA TYR A 89 2.42 9.45 -5.44
C TYR A 89 3.00 8.08 -5.14
N TRP A 90 2.56 7.08 -5.93
CA TRP A 90 3.11 5.73 -5.92
C TRP A 90 3.51 5.28 -7.32
N ALA A 91 4.59 4.50 -7.40
CA ALA A 91 4.84 3.70 -8.59
C ALA A 91 3.77 2.61 -8.67
N ALA A 92 3.04 2.50 -9.77
CA ALA A 92 1.91 1.59 -9.86
C ALA A 92 2.06 0.63 -11.04
N ARG A 93 2.07 -0.67 -10.75
CA ARG A 93 2.12 -1.68 -11.80
C ARG A 93 0.71 -1.93 -12.32
N VAL A 94 0.50 -1.81 -13.62
CA VAL A 94 -0.78 -2.17 -14.25
C VAL A 94 -1.00 -3.68 -14.17
N THR A 95 -2.17 -4.07 -13.67
CA THR A 95 -2.60 -5.47 -13.49
C THR A 95 -3.85 -5.82 -14.29
N GLY A 96 -4.52 -4.84 -14.90
CA GLY A 96 -5.68 -5.02 -15.75
C GLY A 96 -6.30 -3.68 -16.11
N GLY A 97 -7.61 -3.69 -16.38
CA GLY A 97 -8.35 -2.51 -16.81
C GLY A 97 -8.62 -2.49 -18.31
N THR A 98 -9.62 -1.72 -18.71
CA THR A 98 -10.06 -1.59 -20.10
C THR A 98 -9.31 -0.48 -20.84
N GLY A 99 -8.76 0.49 -20.09
CA GLY A 99 -8.21 1.72 -20.67
C GLY A 99 -9.27 2.67 -21.21
N VAL A 100 -10.55 2.43 -20.93
CA VAL A 100 -11.66 3.30 -21.34
C VAL A 100 -11.65 4.54 -20.45
N LEU A 101 -11.72 5.72 -21.08
CA LEU A 101 -11.65 7.00 -20.39
C LEU A 101 -13.06 7.50 -20.07
N GLU A 102 -13.20 8.13 -18.90
CA GLU A 102 -14.43 8.82 -18.50
C GLU A 102 -14.17 10.32 -18.28
N ASN A 103 -15.06 11.14 -18.85
CA ASN A 103 -15.49 12.54 -18.62
C ASN A 103 -14.53 13.67 -18.15
N GLU A 104 -13.28 13.42 -17.74
CA GLU A 104 -12.27 14.46 -17.44
C GLU A 104 -10.96 14.30 -18.23
N ILE A 105 -10.64 13.07 -18.66
CA ILE A 105 -9.45 12.75 -19.45
C ILE A 105 -9.87 12.37 -20.88
N ASP A 106 -9.27 12.99 -21.88
CA ASP A 106 -9.50 12.67 -23.30
C ASP A 106 -8.41 11.78 -23.91
N GLU A 107 -7.21 11.74 -23.31
CA GLU A 107 -6.12 10.88 -23.76
C GLU A 107 -5.31 10.26 -22.60
N VAL A 108 -4.98 8.97 -22.76
CA VAL A 108 -3.95 8.27 -21.97
C VAL A 108 -2.82 7.85 -22.90
N ALA A 109 -1.63 8.42 -22.70
CA ALA A 109 -0.46 8.11 -23.51
C ALA A 109 0.53 7.22 -22.76
N TRP A 110 0.79 6.03 -23.31
CA TRP A 110 1.92 5.19 -22.92
C TRP A 110 3.17 5.65 -23.65
N VAL A 111 4.12 6.20 -22.91
CA VAL A 111 5.34 6.77 -23.48
C VAL A 111 6.58 6.28 -22.73
N ASP A 112 7.73 6.29 -23.41
CA ASP A 112 8.99 6.05 -22.75
C ASP A 112 9.38 7.20 -21.80
N VAL A 113 10.40 6.96 -20.96
CA VAL A 113 10.88 7.92 -19.95
C VAL A 113 11.27 9.28 -20.55
N ARG A 114 11.91 9.30 -21.72
CA ARG A 114 12.36 10.56 -22.33
C ARG A 114 11.16 11.35 -22.83
N SER A 115 10.28 10.69 -23.57
CA SER A 115 9.02 11.25 -24.06
C SER A 115 8.14 11.73 -22.91
N ALA A 116 8.10 11.01 -21.78
CA ALA A 116 7.39 11.44 -20.58
C ALA A 116 7.96 12.74 -20.02
N ASN A 117 9.30 12.82 -19.86
CA ASN A 117 9.97 14.02 -19.38
C ASN A 117 9.68 15.24 -20.27
N ASP A 118 9.62 15.03 -21.59
CA ASP A 118 9.41 16.10 -22.56
C ASP A 118 7.93 16.55 -22.62
N ARG A 119 6.99 15.63 -22.39
CA ARG A 119 5.55 15.92 -22.38
C ARG A 119 5.02 16.52 -21.08
N LEU A 120 5.62 16.21 -19.93
CA LEU A 120 5.16 16.74 -18.64
C LEU A 120 5.30 18.27 -18.59
N ASP A 121 4.16 18.96 -18.47
CA ASP A 121 4.08 20.42 -18.39
C ASP A 121 4.63 20.98 -17.09
N TYR A 122 4.55 20.21 -16.00
CA TYR A 122 4.95 20.67 -14.68
C TYR A 122 6.27 20.08 -14.23
N ALA A 123 7.23 20.95 -13.88
CA ALA A 123 8.53 20.53 -13.36
C ALA A 123 8.42 19.61 -12.13
N ARG A 124 7.44 19.87 -11.25
CA ARG A 124 7.17 19.05 -10.05
C ARG A 124 6.84 17.60 -10.37
N ASP A 125 6.22 17.32 -11.52
CA ASP A 125 5.82 15.96 -11.92
C ASP A 125 7.04 15.15 -12.42
N ARG A 126 8.16 15.82 -12.75
CA ARG A 126 9.40 15.19 -13.20
C ARG A 126 10.20 14.57 -12.05
N GLU A 127 9.98 15.02 -10.82
CA GLU A 127 10.63 14.45 -9.64
C GLU A 127 10.22 12.99 -9.41
N GLN A 128 8.92 12.68 -9.59
CA GLN A 128 8.41 11.32 -9.48
C GLN A 128 8.93 10.44 -10.63
N LEU A 129 9.03 10.99 -11.85
CA LEU A 129 9.62 10.27 -12.99
C LEU A 129 11.08 9.88 -12.70
N LEU A 130 11.88 10.83 -12.20
CA LEU A 130 13.28 10.59 -11.86
C LEU A 130 13.41 9.52 -10.76
N ALA A 131 12.58 9.59 -9.72
CA ALA A 131 12.55 8.59 -8.66
C ALA A 131 12.17 7.19 -9.19
N LEU A 132 11.18 7.11 -10.08
CA LEU A 132 10.77 5.86 -10.73
C LEU A 132 11.90 5.27 -11.60
N VAL A 133 12.63 6.11 -12.34
CA VAL A 133 13.79 5.68 -13.15
C VAL A 133 14.93 5.17 -12.27
N ARG A 134 15.22 5.84 -11.14
CA ARG A 134 16.22 5.36 -10.16
C ARG A 134 15.83 3.99 -9.61
N ALA A 135 14.57 3.84 -9.18
CA ALA A 135 14.04 2.57 -8.70
C ALA A 135 14.14 1.47 -9.77
N ASP A 136 13.87 1.79 -11.04
CA ASP A 136 13.97 0.82 -12.14
C ASP A 136 15.42 0.37 -12.38
N ARG A 137 16.36 1.31 -12.44
CA ARG A 137 17.80 1.05 -12.61
C ARG A 137 18.39 0.23 -11.47
N ALA A 138 17.93 0.46 -10.25
CA ALA A 138 18.33 -0.30 -9.07
C ALA A 138 17.69 -1.71 -9.00
N GLY A 139 16.77 -2.05 -9.91
CA GLY A 139 16.01 -3.29 -9.85
C GLY A 139 14.99 -3.34 -8.71
N GLU A 140 14.59 -2.16 -8.21
CA GLU A 140 13.72 -1.97 -7.04
C GLU A 140 12.30 -1.52 -7.42
N LEU A 141 11.99 -1.37 -8.71
CA LEU A 141 10.66 -0.95 -9.15
C LEU A 141 9.62 -2.08 -9.15
N ARG A 142 10.02 -3.30 -9.51
CA ARG A 142 9.12 -4.47 -9.59
C ARG A 142 8.95 -5.14 -8.22
N THR A 143 8.34 -4.44 -7.28
CA THR A 143 8.08 -4.96 -5.94
C THR A 143 6.84 -5.85 -5.89
N TRP A 144 6.69 -6.59 -4.80
CA TRP A 144 5.44 -7.19 -4.35
C TRP A 144 5.21 -6.80 -2.89
N PRO A 145 3.96 -6.47 -2.51
CA PRO A 145 3.66 -6.02 -1.15
C PRO A 145 3.43 -7.21 -0.22
N LEU A 146 4.00 -7.12 0.98
CA LEU A 146 3.65 -7.93 2.14
C LEU A 146 3.04 -7.00 3.20
N ALA A 147 1.73 -7.08 3.39
CA ALA A 147 1.01 -6.32 4.40
C ALA A 147 0.98 -7.10 5.73
N LEU A 148 1.69 -6.61 6.75
CA LEU A 148 1.48 -7.06 8.12
C LEU A 148 0.30 -6.27 8.70
N VAL A 149 -0.69 -6.96 9.27
CA VAL A 149 -1.93 -6.34 9.77
C VAL A 149 -2.08 -6.66 11.24
N ARG A 150 -2.19 -5.63 12.09
CA ARG A 150 -2.67 -5.85 13.46
C ARG A 150 -4.19 -5.93 13.44
N HIS A 151 -4.76 -6.92 14.10
CA HIS A 151 -6.22 -7.02 14.20
C HIS A 151 -6.86 -5.70 14.65
N ALA A 152 -8.06 -5.43 14.14
CA ALA A 152 -8.84 -4.24 14.47
C ALA A 152 -9.34 -4.25 15.92
N LYS A 153 -9.97 -3.16 16.35
CA LYS A 153 -10.51 -3.05 17.71
C LYS A 153 -11.52 -4.17 18.01
N ALA A 154 -11.33 -4.79 19.17
CA ALA A 154 -12.11 -5.94 19.62
C ALA A 154 -12.68 -5.62 20.98
N VAL A 155 -13.79 -6.30 21.32
CA VAL A 155 -14.47 -6.17 22.61
C VAL A 155 -13.42 -6.21 23.74
N PRO A 156 -13.44 -5.28 24.71
CA PRO A 156 -12.44 -5.26 25.78
C PRO A 156 -12.40 -6.60 26.54
N ARG A 157 -11.20 -7.07 26.89
CA ARG A 157 -11.01 -8.37 27.59
C ARG A 157 -11.85 -8.46 28.87
N GLY A 158 -11.89 -7.41 29.69
CA GLY A 158 -12.68 -7.37 30.92
C GLY A 158 -14.21 -7.35 30.71
N LYS A 159 -14.70 -7.24 29.47
CA LYS A 159 -16.11 -7.31 29.10
C LYS A 159 -16.43 -8.57 28.27
N TRP A 160 -15.54 -9.56 28.27
CA TRP A 160 -15.67 -10.81 27.53
C TRP A 160 -15.47 -11.99 28.48
N GLU A 161 -16.49 -12.85 28.60
CA GLU A 161 -16.53 -13.91 29.61
C GLU A 161 -16.20 -15.32 29.04
N ARG A 162 -16.04 -15.42 27.72
CA ARG A 162 -15.72 -16.69 27.03
C ARG A 162 -14.23 -16.75 26.70
N ASP A 163 -13.80 -17.83 26.03
CA ASP A 163 -12.42 -17.96 25.52
C ASP A 163 -12.01 -16.71 24.70
N ASP A 164 -10.84 -16.13 24.98
CA ASP A 164 -10.31 -14.94 24.29
C ASP A 164 -10.13 -15.19 22.80
N ARG A 165 -9.90 -16.43 22.38
CA ARG A 165 -9.73 -16.81 20.96
C ARG A 165 -10.97 -16.48 20.13
N ILE A 166 -12.17 -16.59 20.73
CA ILE A 166 -13.43 -16.30 20.05
C ILE A 166 -13.93 -14.86 20.27
N ARG A 167 -13.11 -13.99 20.88
CA ARG A 167 -13.49 -12.60 21.14
C ARG A 167 -13.63 -11.81 19.83
N PRO A 168 -14.81 -11.22 19.55
CA PRO A 168 -15.09 -10.60 18.27
C PRO A 168 -14.59 -9.14 18.20
N LEU A 169 -14.63 -8.58 16.99
CA LEU A 169 -14.47 -7.15 16.76
C LEU A 169 -15.63 -6.35 17.38
N ASP A 170 -15.32 -5.16 17.89
CA ASP A 170 -16.35 -4.20 18.29
C ASP A 170 -16.87 -3.40 17.08
N ALA A 171 -17.77 -2.43 17.30
CA ALA A 171 -18.33 -1.63 16.21
C ALA A 171 -17.27 -0.80 15.47
N VAL A 172 -16.30 -0.26 16.19
CA VAL A 172 -15.19 0.51 15.58
C VAL A 172 -14.30 -0.44 14.79
N GLY A 173 -13.97 -1.61 15.34
CA GLY A 173 -13.14 -2.59 14.65
C GLY A 173 -13.76 -3.14 13.37
N ARG A 174 -15.09 -3.25 13.31
CA ARG A 174 -15.77 -3.60 12.05
C ARG A 174 -15.62 -2.53 10.97
N ALA A 175 -15.67 -1.25 11.33
CA ALA A 175 -15.39 -0.16 10.40
C ALA A 175 -13.92 -0.18 9.94
N GLN A 176 -12.98 -0.36 10.87
CA GLN A 176 -11.56 -0.51 10.56
C GLN A 176 -11.30 -1.70 9.62
N ALA A 177 -11.99 -2.83 9.78
CA ALA A 177 -11.88 -3.98 8.88
C ALA A 177 -12.27 -3.63 7.42
N GLY A 178 -13.23 -2.72 7.23
CA GLY A 178 -13.56 -2.16 5.92
C GLY A 178 -12.42 -1.31 5.35
N SER A 179 -11.82 -0.44 6.16
CA SER A 179 -10.66 0.37 5.77
C SER A 179 -9.43 -0.50 5.44
N VAL A 180 -9.13 -1.51 6.27
CA VAL A 180 -8.10 -2.54 5.98
C VAL A 180 -8.37 -3.19 4.63
N ALA A 181 -9.61 -3.57 4.33
CA ALA A 181 -9.94 -4.19 3.05
C ALA A 181 -9.69 -3.25 1.85
N ALA A 182 -9.99 -1.96 1.97
CA ALA A 182 -9.69 -0.97 0.94
C ALA A 182 -8.18 -0.85 0.70
N VAL A 183 -7.39 -0.76 1.79
CA VAL A 183 -5.92 -0.70 1.74
C VAL A 183 -5.34 -1.95 1.06
N LEU A 184 -5.74 -3.16 1.48
CA LEU A 184 -5.29 -4.41 0.84
C LEU A 184 -5.67 -4.48 -0.65
N GLY A 185 -6.79 -3.85 -1.02
CA GLY A 185 -7.24 -3.67 -2.40
C GLY A 185 -6.28 -2.86 -3.26
N ALA A 186 -5.83 -1.70 -2.77
CA ALA A 186 -4.88 -0.83 -3.47
C ALA A 186 -3.54 -1.51 -3.74
N TYR A 187 -3.08 -2.36 -2.81
CA TYR A 187 -1.86 -3.16 -2.96
C TYR A 187 -2.08 -4.51 -3.66
N GLY A 188 -3.30 -4.77 -4.18
CA GLY A 188 -3.60 -5.95 -4.99
C GLY A 188 -3.19 -7.27 -4.33
N VAL A 189 -3.48 -7.42 -3.04
CA VAL A 189 -3.17 -8.64 -2.27
C VAL A 189 -3.86 -9.86 -2.89
N THR A 190 -3.13 -10.96 -3.02
CA THR A 190 -3.62 -12.21 -3.65
C THR A 190 -3.64 -13.38 -2.68
N ARG A 191 -3.06 -13.21 -1.49
CA ARG A 191 -2.98 -14.23 -0.45
C ARG A 191 -3.26 -13.62 0.91
N VAL A 192 -4.19 -14.20 1.65
CA VAL A 192 -4.53 -13.74 3.01
C VAL A 192 -4.29 -14.86 4.00
N VAL A 193 -3.41 -14.60 4.97
CA VAL A 193 -3.12 -15.49 6.10
C VAL A 193 -3.46 -14.72 7.38
N SER A 194 -4.05 -15.41 8.36
CA SER A 194 -4.44 -14.79 9.62
C SER A 194 -4.20 -15.73 10.78
N SER A 195 -3.95 -15.17 11.97
CA SER A 195 -4.19 -15.88 13.23
C SER A 195 -5.58 -16.49 13.25
N SER A 196 -5.73 -17.66 13.89
CA SER A 196 -7.02 -18.33 14.05
C SER A 196 -8.01 -17.59 14.96
N SER A 197 -7.55 -16.66 15.79
CA SER A 197 -8.43 -15.86 16.66
C SER A 197 -9.48 -15.07 15.85
N THR A 198 -10.73 -15.08 16.31
CA THR A 198 -11.88 -14.47 15.60
C THR A 198 -11.63 -13.01 15.23
N ARG A 199 -11.09 -12.19 16.13
CA ARG A 199 -10.71 -10.80 15.83
C ARG A 199 -9.76 -10.63 14.65
N CYS A 200 -8.77 -11.53 14.48
CA CYS A 200 -7.84 -11.47 13.36
C CYS A 200 -8.51 -11.90 12.06
N VAL A 201 -9.30 -12.98 12.11
CA VAL A 201 -10.10 -13.46 10.97
C VAL A 201 -11.03 -12.35 10.47
N SER A 202 -11.88 -11.81 11.36
CA SER A 202 -12.86 -10.77 11.01
C SER A 202 -12.23 -9.44 10.56
N THR A 203 -10.95 -9.19 10.85
CA THR A 203 -10.25 -7.99 10.37
C THR A 203 -9.95 -8.05 8.87
N VAL A 204 -9.63 -9.23 8.33
CA VAL A 204 -9.22 -9.41 6.93
C VAL A 204 -10.24 -10.17 6.08
N GLU A 205 -11.24 -10.77 6.71
CA GLU A 205 -12.33 -11.49 6.04
C GLU A 205 -13.10 -10.64 5.02
N PRO A 206 -13.46 -9.35 5.28
CA PRO A 206 -14.18 -8.55 4.29
C PRO A 206 -13.44 -8.46 2.96
N TYR A 207 -12.11 -8.32 3.01
CA TYR A 207 -11.27 -8.33 1.83
C TYR A 207 -11.26 -9.68 1.12
N ALA A 208 -11.02 -10.76 1.88
CA ALA A 208 -10.93 -12.10 1.33
C ALA A 208 -12.23 -12.50 0.62
N VAL A 209 -13.39 -12.20 1.22
CA VAL A 209 -14.71 -12.45 0.63
C VAL A 209 -14.91 -11.62 -0.64
N ALA A 210 -14.67 -10.31 -0.58
CA ALA A 210 -14.86 -9.41 -1.73
C ALA A 210 -14.00 -9.79 -2.95
N ARG A 211 -12.83 -10.39 -2.72
CA ARG A 211 -11.91 -10.84 -3.79
C ARG A 211 -12.00 -12.34 -4.10
N GLY A 212 -12.92 -13.08 -3.48
CA GLY A 212 -13.04 -14.54 -3.66
C GLY A 212 -11.78 -15.31 -3.25
N LEU A 213 -10.98 -14.78 -2.32
CA LEU A 213 -9.73 -15.38 -1.87
C LEU A 213 -9.96 -16.33 -0.70
N ARG A 214 -9.21 -17.44 -0.69
CA ARG A 214 -9.19 -18.34 0.46
C ARG A 214 -8.39 -17.72 1.62
N LEU A 215 -9.09 -17.38 2.70
CA LEU A 215 -8.48 -17.02 3.98
C LEU A 215 -7.88 -18.26 4.66
N ARG A 216 -6.58 -18.22 4.98
CA ARG A 216 -5.87 -19.33 5.66
C ARG A 216 -5.59 -18.95 7.10
N THR A 217 -6.14 -19.72 8.05
CA THR A 217 -5.87 -19.54 9.48
C THR A 217 -4.66 -20.35 9.93
N ARG A 218 -3.90 -19.81 10.89
CA ARG A 218 -2.73 -20.46 11.49
C ARG A 218 -2.69 -20.18 12.99
N ASP A 219 -2.72 -21.24 13.80
CA ASP A 219 -2.66 -21.11 15.27
C ASP A 219 -1.29 -20.58 15.74
N CYS A 220 -0.21 -20.88 15.02
CA CYS A 220 1.11 -20.34 15.31
C CYS A 220 1.23 -18.81 15.15
N LEU A 221 0.19 -18.14 14.62
CA LEU A 221 0.10 -16.68 14.55
C LEU A 221 -0.76 -16.09 15.68
N SER A 222 -1.34 -16.90 16.57
CA SER A 222 -2.07 -16.42 17.75
C SER A 222 -1.12 -16.04 18.88
N GLU A 223 -1.62 -15.31 19.88
CA GLU A 223 -0.84 -15.00 21.09
C GLU A 223 -0.40 -16.29 21.81
N GLU A 224 -1.29 -17.28 21.90
CA GLU A 224 -1.03 -18.56 22.57
C GLU A 224 -0.04 -19.42 21.76
N GLY A 225 -0.27 -19.59 20.45
CA GLY A 225 0.64 -20.38 19.62
C GLY A 225 2.03 -19.75 19.52
N PHE A 226 2.11 -18.41 19.55
CA PHE A 226 3.39 -17.72 19.62
C PHE A 226 4.07 -17.92 20.98
N ALA A 227 3.34 -17.82 22.10
CA ALA A 227 3.91 -18.07 23.42
C ALA A 227 4.46 -19.49 23.60
N GLU A 228 3.90 -20.48 22.89
CA GLU A 228 4.43 -21.85 22.85
C GLU A 228 5.71 -21.96 22.01
N SER A 229 5.75 -21.34 20.83
CA SER A 229 6.93 -21.31 19.96
C SER A 229 6.89 -20.15 18.95
N HIS A 230 7.96 -19.35 18.92
CA HIS A 230 8.12 -18.28 17.94
C HIS A 230 8.37 -18.83 16.51
N ASP A 231 8.96 -20.02 16.40
CA ASP A 231 9.39 -20.60 15.12
C ASP A 231 8.24 -20.80 14.14
N GLY A 232 7.05 -21.10 14.65
CA GLY A 232 5.86 -21.25 13.82
C GLY A 232 5.46 -19.95 13.11
N ALA A 233 5.50 -18.81 13.81
CA ALA A 233 5.19 -17.51 13.24
C ALA A 233 6.26 -17.07 12.22
N LEU A 234 7.54 -17.25 12.58
CA LEU A 234 8.68 -17.00 11.68
C LEU A 234 8.61 -17.84 10.42
N GLY A 235 8.30 -19.14 10.56
CA GLY A 235 8.14 -20.07 9.44
C GLY A 235 6.98 -19.69 8.51
N GLN A 236 5.89 -19.10 9.02
CA GLN A 236 4.83 -18.55 8.16
C GLN A 236 5.33 -17.34 7.35
N LEU A 237 6.06 -16.42 7.97
CA LEU A 237 6.63 -15.27 7.28
C LEU A 237 7.63 -15.72 6.20
N GLU A 238 8.55 -16.63 6.53
CA GLU A 238 9.47 -17.22 5.54
C GLU A 238 8.75 -17.92 4.40
N HIS A 239 7.62 -18.59 4.69
CA HIS A 239 6.79 -19.18 3.64
C HIS A 239 6.26 -18.13 2.67
N LEU A 240 5.79 -16.99 3.17
CA LEU A 240 5.33 -15.88 2.34
C LEU A 240 6.49 -15.27 1.53
N LEU A 241 7.65 -15.07 2.14
CA LEU A 241 8.87 -14.60 1.45
C LEU A 241 9.26 -15.54 0.30
N ARG A 242 9.22 -16.85 0.51
CA ARG A 242 9.51 -17.87 -0.51
C ARG A 242 8.53 -17.85 -1.68
N LYS A 243 7.23 -17.63 -1.40
CA LYS A 243 6.23 -17.50 -2.47
C LYS A 243 6.41 -16.20 -3.26
N GLY A 244 6.67 -15.09 -2.56
CA GLY A 244 6.93 -13.79 -3.16
C GLY A 244 5.79 -13.28 -4.05
N ASP A 245 4.56 -13.48 -3.58
CA ASP A 245 3.36 -12.93 -4.21
C ASP A 245 2.71 -11.93 -3.24
N PRO A 246 1.91 -10.97 -3.73
CA PRO A 246 1.19 -10.02 -2.87
C PRO A 246 0.42 -10.73 -1.76
N ALA A 247 0.74 -10.43 -0.51
CA ALA A 247 0.22 -11.15 0.64
C ALA A 247 -0.14 -10.24 1.81
N ALA A 248 -1.13 -10.64 2.59
CA ALA A 248 -1.45 -10.07 3.90
C ALA A 248 -1.31 -11.13 4.99
N LEU A 249 -0.72 -10.76 6.12
CA LEU A 249 -0.59 -11.57 7.33
C LEU A 249 -1.20 -10.79 8.50
N CYS A 250 -2.32 -11.26 9.04
CA CYS A 250 -2.95 -10.65 10.21
C CYS A 250 -2.60 -11.36 11.51
N SER A 251 -2.17 -10.61 12.53
CA SER A 251 -1.78 -11.15 13.83
C SER A 251 -1.97 -10.11 14.96
N HIS A 252 -1.30 -10.32 16.10
CA HIS A 252 -1.49 -9.60 17.35
C HIS A 252 -0.29 -8.74 17.71
N GLY A 253 -0.50 -7.80 18.63
CA GLY A 253 0.54 -6.89 19.12
C GLY A 253 1.81 -7.60 19.62
N PRO A 254 1.74 -8.70 20.39
CA PRO A 254 2.93 -9.40 20.86
C PRO A 254 3.70 -10.18 19.77
N VAL A 255 3.05 -10.54 18.66
CA VAL A 255 3.65 -11.38 17.60
C VAL A 255 4.33 -10.54 16.52
N LEU A 256 3.71 -9.41 16.16
CA LEU A 256 4.16 -8.57 15.05
C LEU A 256 5.59 -8.02 15.20
N PRO A 257 6.07 -7.57 16.37
CA PRO A 257 7.44 -7.08 16.54
C PRO A 257 8.49 -8.08 16.05
N THR A 258 8.36 -9.36 16.41
CA THR A 258 9.30 -10.41 15.98
C THR A 258 9.26 -10.66 14.47
N LEU A 259 8.09 -10.54 13.83
CA LEU A 259 7.99 -10.62 12.37
C LEU A 259 8.63 -9.42 11.68
N ILE A 260 8.48 -8.23 12.27
CA ILE A 260 9.08 -6.99 11.78
C ILE A 260 10.61 -7.04 11.93
N GLU A 261 11.12 -7.58 13.03
CA GLU A 261 12.56 -7.80 13.25
C GLU A 261 13.17 -8.73 12.20
N LEU A 262 12.49 -9.84 11.86
CA LEU A 262 12.95 -10.72 10.77
C LEU A 262 13.00 -9.96 9.44
N LEU A 263 12.01 -9.13 9.12
CA LEU A 263 12.04 -8.28 7.93
C LEU A 263 13.16 -7.24 7.97
N GLY A 264 13.56 -6.78 9.17
CA GLY A 264 14.70 -5.89 9.38
C GLY A 264 16.01 -6.49 8.88
N SER A 265 16.19 -7.81 9.03
CA SER A 265 17.34 -8.52 8.46
C SER A 265 17.35 -8.56 6.92
N ARG A 266 16.23 -8.21 6.27
CA ARG A 266 16.05 -8.23 4.82
C ARG A 266 16.11 -6.84 4.18
N VAL A 267 16.40 -5.78 4.94
CA VAL A 267 16.43 -4.41 4.41
C VAL A 267 17.52 -4.25 3.34
N SER A 268 17.12 -3.72 2.18
CA SER A 268 18.04 -3.31 1.11
C SER A 268 18.83 -2.08 1.56
N HIS A 269 20.14 -2.10 1.33
CA HIS A 269 21.03 -0.97 1.65
C HIS A 269 21.20 -0.05 0.42
N SER A 270 20.09 0.29 -0.24
CA SER A 270 20.10 1.13 -1.43
C SER A 270 20.32 2.60 -1.05
N PRO A 271 21.35 3.28 -1.58
CA PRO A 271 21.62 4.69 -1.27
C PRO A 271 20.52 5.64 -1.79
N ASP A 272 19.72 5.17 -2.75
CA ASP A 272 18.61 5.94 -3.34
C ASP A 272 17.31 5.87 -2.52
N ARG A 273 17.30 5.11 -1.41
CA ARG A 273 16.16 4.96 -0.51
C ARG A 273 16.40 5.69 0.79
N GLY A 274 15.31 6.18 1.39
CA GLY A 274 15.35 6.79 2.74
C GLY A 274 15.72 5.77 3.82
N ASP A 275 15.61 6.15 5.09
CA ASP A 275 15.93 5.27 6.22
C ASP A 275 14.86 4.18 6.45
N VAL A 276 14.76 3.24 5.50
CA VAL A 276 13.82 2.10 5.55
C VAL A 276 14.03 1.29 6.83
N ALA A 277 15.30 1.10 7.24
CA ALA A 277 15.64 0.40 8.48
C ALA A 277 15.12 1.17 9.70
N GLY A 278 15.29 2.49 9.74
CA GLY A 278 14.74 3.37 10.79
C GLY A 278 13.23 3.31 10.87
N HIS A 279 12.51 3.46 9.75
CA HIS A 279 11.05 3.37 9.70
C HIS A 279 10.55 2.00 10.20
N LEU A 280 11.23 0.91 9.83
CA LEU A 280 10.88 -0.43 10.28
C LEU A 280 11.14 -0.63 11.78
N ARG A 281 12.29 -0.15 12.28
CA ARG A 281 12.62 -0.18 13.72
C ARG A 281 11.60 0.63 14.53
N GLN A 282 11.19 1.79 14.04
CA GLN A 282 10.16 2.60 14.67
C GLN A 282 8.81 1.84 14.71
N ALA A 283 8.43 1.18 13.62
CA ALA A 283 7.22 0.36 13.58
C ALA A 283 7.26 -0.83 14.56
N ALA A 284 8.44 -1.45 14.77
CA ALA A 284 8.63 -2.49 15.78
C ALA A 284 8.52 -1.92 17.20
N ALA A 285 9.17 -0.77 17.47
CA ALA A 285 9.27 -0.18 18.81
C ALA A 285 7.93 0.40 19.31
N GLU A 286 7.18 1.08 18.43
CA GLU A 286 5.96 1.79 18.85
C GLU A 286 4.74 0.87 19.01
N SER A 287 4.86 -0.42 18.70
CA SER A 287 3.77 -1.40 18.61
C SER A 287 2.64 -0.92 17.68
N MET A 288 2.48 -1.60 16.54
CA MET A 288 1.44 -1.24 15.56
C MET A 288 0.07 -1.02 16.21
N ARG A 289 -0.70 0.02 15.86
CA ARG A 289 -2.05 0.27 16.44
C ARG A 289 -3.05 -0.80 15.97
N LYS A 290 -4.14 -0.99 16.71
CA LYS A 290 -5.19 -1.94 16.30
C LYS A 290 -5.85 -1.46 15.00
N GLY A 291 -5.88 -2.30 13.98
CA GLY A 291 -6.32 -1.97 12.62
C GLY A 291 -5.15 -1.60 11.69
N GLU A 292 -4.03 -1.15 12.24
CA GLU A 292 -2.92 -0.65 11.43
C GLU A 292 -2.34 -1.71 10.47
N VAL A 293 -1.97 -1.24 9.28
CA VAL A 293 -1.35 -2.03 8.23
C VAL A 293 0.06 -1.50 7.98
N LEU A 294 1.06 -2.39 8.06
CA LEU A 294 2.44 -2.12 7.68
C LEU A 294 2.71 -2.80 6.34
N VAL A 295 2.79 -2.01 5.26
CA VAL A 295 3.04 -2.51 3.91
C VAL A 295 4.53 -2.52 3.65
N CYS A 296 5.08 -3.72 3.52
CA CYS A 296 6.47 -3.96 3.21
C CYS A 296 6.63 -4.20 1.71
N HIS A 297 7.43 -3.38 1.03
CA HIS A 297 7.68 -3.52 -0.41
C HIS A 297 8.92 -4.38 -0.64
N LEU A 298 8.73 -5.59 -1.18
CA LEU A 298 9.82 -6.53 -1.38
C LEU A 298 10.16 -6.73 -2.87
N VAL A 299 11.46 -6.90 -3.15
CA VAL A 299 11.96 -7.46 -4.41
C VAL A 299 12.57 -8.83 -4.17
N GLY A 300 12.73 -9.62 -5.23
CA GLY A 300 13.22 -11.00 -5.09
C GLY A 300 12.22 -11.91 -4.38
N LYS A 301 12.64 -13.14 -4.07
CA LYS A 301 11.84 -14.17 -3.37
C LYS A 301 12.75 -15.06 -2.53
N GLY A 302 12.18 -15.73 -1.53
CA GLY A 302 12.90 -16.65 -0.65
C GLY A 302 14.09 -15.95 0.01
N ASP A 303 15.25 -16.57 -0.05
CA ASP A 303 16.46 -16.01 0.57
C ASP A 303 16.97 -14.74 -0.12
N ALA A 304 16.61 -14.53 -1.38
CA ALA A 304 16.92 -13.31 -2.13
C ALA A 304 15.87 -12.20 -1.94
N ALA A 305 14.86 -12.40 -1.08
CA ALA A 305 13.87 -11.37 -0.79
C ALA A 305 14.53 -10.21 -0.04
N ARG A 306 14.36 -8.99 -0.56
CA ARG A 306 14.87 -7.75 0.04
C ARG A 306 13.74 -6.74 0.22
N LEU A 307 13.65 -6.17 1.40
CA LEU A 307 12.73 -5.07 1.74
C LEU A 307 13.34 -3.75 1.24
N VAL A 308 12.67 -3.09 0.28
CA VAL A 308 13.17 -1.85 -0.34
C VAL A 308 12.44 -0.61 0.14
N ASP A 309 11.25 -0.76 0.73
CA ASP A 309 10.47 0.34 1.29
C ASP A 309 9.41 -0.17 2.26
N VAL A 310 8.91 0.70 3.13
CA VAL A 310 7.87 0.38 4.11
C VAL A 310 6.92 1.55 4.33
N GLU A 311 5.62 1.26 4.37
CA GLU A 311 4.56 2.24 4.63
C GLU A 311 3.71 1.80 5.82
N ARG A 312 3.35 2.75 6.69
CA ARG A 312 2.53 2.51 7.88
C ARG A 312 1.19 3.25 7.74
N ILE A 313 0.08 2.52 7.82
CA ILE A 313 -1.26 3.02 7.45
C ILE A 313 -2.23 2.76 8.61
N ASP A 314 -2.74 3.82 9.21
CA ASP A 314 -3.67 3.77 10.35
C ASP A 314 -5.12 3.75 9.89
N THR A 315 -5.80 2.60 10.02
CA THR A 315 -7.15 2.35 9.49
C THR A 315 -8.26 2.50 10.52
#